data_AF-A0A1C6M7K8-F1
#
_entry.id   AF-A0A1C6M7K8-F1
#
_cell.length_a   1.000
_cell.length_b   1.000
_cell.length_c   1.000
_cell.angle_alpha   90.00
_cell.angle_beta   90.00
_cell.angle_gamma   90.00
#
_symmetry.space_group_name_H-M   'P 1'
#
loop_
_entity.id
_entity.type
_entity.pdbx_description
1 polymer ?
#
loop_
_entity_poly.entity_id
_entity_poly.type
_entity_poly.pdbx_seq_one_letter_code
_entity_poly.pdbx_strand_id
1 'polypeptide(L)'
;MHLASPQRRQLLQVVAAFFVACGVAPLPAAPLAVPDASERRTLAAFVDVLLPRDALSPAASELQVDDMLWQLAGHDARFRQLLALGCQWLNLGEQGQFAALAPEQQQAVVAWMAESDWNHPPRRFYELVRQSAISGYYSQPAARAGLDLPLAPQPQGYPPPWD
;
A
#
# COMPACT_ATOMS: atom_id res chain seq x y z
N MET A 1 -14.99 22.56 36.49
CA MET A 1 -14.24 22.70 35.22
C MET A 1 -12.81 22.23 35.48
N HIS A 2 -12.33 21.28 34.67
CA HIS A 2 -11.33 20.24 34.96
C HIS A 2 -10.02 20.65 35.67
N LEU A 3 -9.76 20.00 36.82
CA LEU A 3 -8.44 19.86 37.44
C LEU A 3 -7.62 18.83 36.66
N ALA A 4 -6.49 19.25 36.08
CA ALA A 4 -5.53 18.36 35.44
C ALA A 4 -4.74 17.60 36.52
N SER A 5 -4.91 16.27 36.60
CA SER A 5 -4.35 15.41 37.64
C SER A 5 -2.83 15.18 37.46
N PRO A 6 -2.00 15.33 38.52
CA PRO A 6 -0.54 15.09 38.49
C PRO A 6 -0.13 13.61 38.29
N GLN A 7 -1.09 12.68 38.36
CA GLN A 7 -0.88 11.23 38.24
C GLN A 7 -0.35 10.76 36.87
N ARG A 8 -0.63 11.50 35.78
CA ARG A 8 -0.16 11.13 34.42
C ARG A 8 1.36 11.23 34.25
N ARG A 9 1.99 12.18 34.94
CA ARG A 9 3.45 12.41 34.84
C ARG A 9 4.24 11.37 35.65
N GLN A 10 3.69 10.91 36.77
CA GLN A 10 4.32 9.89 37.61
C GLN A 10 4.26 8.50 36.97
N LEU A 11 3.16 8.16 36.27
CA LEU A 11 3.05 6.88 35.57
C LEU A 11 4.07 6.72 34.43
N LEU A 12 4.38 7.80 33.70
CA LEU A 12 5.41 7.77 32.65
C LEU A 12 6.84 7.58 33.19
N GLN A 13 7.12 8.10 34.39
CA GLN A 13 8.44 7.97 35.02
C GLN A 13 8.70 6.55 35.54
N VAL A 14 7.68 5.83 36.01
CA VAL A 14 7.82 4.46 36.53
C VAL A 14 8.04 3.45 35.40
N VAL A 15 7.39 3.62 34.24
CA VAL A 15 7.59 2.71 33.08
C VAL A 15 9.00 2.88 32.49
N ALA A 16 9.50 4.11 32.40
CA ALA A 16 10.85 4.37 31.88
C ALA A 16 11.95 3.74 32.77
N ALA A 17 11.78 3.76 34.09
CA ALA A 17 12.74 3.15 35.03
C ALA A 17 12.74 1.62 34.97
N PHE A 18 11.61 0.98 34.65
CA PHE A 18 11.50 -0.48 34.53
C PHE A 18 12.29 -1.04 33.34
N PHE A 19 12.31 -0.34 32.20
CA PHE A 19 13.07 -0.77 31.02
C PHE A 19 14.60 -0.62 31.18
N VAL A 20 15.07 0.36 31.96
CA VAL A 20 16.50 0.58 32.23
C VAL A 20 17.09 -0.53 33.12
N ALA A 21 16.33 -1.04 34.09
CA ALA A 21 16.80 -2.08 35.02
C ALA A 21 16.85 -3.49 34.39
N CYS A 22 16.09 -3.74 33.31
CA CYS A 22 16.03 -5.06 32.66
C CYS A 22 17.04 -5.25 31.51
N GLY A 23 17.92 -4.29 31.23
CA GLY A 23 18.94 -4.44 30.18
C GLY A 23 18.37 -4.62 28.78
N VAL A 24 17.08 -4.28 28.56
CA VAL A 24 16.45 -4.29 27.25
C VAL A 24 16.92 -3.01 26.54
N ALA A 25 18.11 -3.06 25.96
CA ALA A 25 18.55 -2.03 25.04
C ALA A 25 17.46 -1.90 23.94
N PRO A 26 17.07 -0.67 23.57
CA PRO A 26 16.21 -0.50 22.40
C PRO A 26 16.92 -1.15 21.22
N LEU A 27 16.31 -2.20 20.66
CA LEU A 27 16.84 -2.83 19.47
C LEU A 27 16.95 -1.74 18.39
N PRO A 28 18.11 -1.58 17.75
CA PRO A 28 18.22 -0.66 16.64
C PRO A 28 17.17 -1.08 15.61
N ALA A 29 16.39 -0.10 15.12
CA ALA A 29 15.44 -0.33 14.05
C ALA A 29 16.21 -0.96 12.87
N ALA A 30 15.86 -2.18 12.50
CA ALA A 30 16.50 -2.85 11.38
C ALA A 30 16.30 -1.98 10.12
N PRO A 31 17.34 -1.78 9.30
CA PRO A 31 17.20 -1.03 8.06
C PRO A 31 16.13 -1.70 7.18
N LEU A 32 15.32 -0.88 6.50
CA LEU A 32 14.32 -1.40 5.57
C LEU A 32 15.03 -2.20 4.48
N ALA A 33 14.72 -3.49 4.39
CA ALA A 33 15.30 -4.37 3.39
C ALA A 33 14.93 -3.87 1.99
N VAL A 34 15.92 -3.76 1.09
CA VAL A 34 15.69 -3.44 -0.32
C VAL A 34 14.86 -4.57 -0.95
N PRO A 35 13.84 -4.28 -1.76
CA PRO A 35 13.05 -5.33 -2.37
C PRO A 35 13.86 -6.12 -3.40
N ASP A 36 13.77 -7.44 -3.33
CA ASP A 36 14.46 -8.34 -4.24
C ASP A 36 13.78 -8.40 -5.63
N ALA A 37 14.44 -9.09 -6.58
CA ALA A 37 13.93 -9.20 -7.94
C ALA A 37 12.62 -10.00 -8.05
N SER A 38 12.35 -10.91 -7.12
CA SER A 38 11.11 -11.68 -7.07
C SER A 38 9.97 -10.81 -6.55
N GLU A 39 10.19 -10.07 -5.45
CA GLU A 39 9.24 -9.10 -4.90
C GLU A 39 8.83 -8.06 -5.94
N ARG A 40 9.81 -7.50 -6.67
CA ARG A 40 9.56 -6.53 -7.75
C ARG A 40 8.66 -7.09 -8.85
N ARG A 41 9.03 -8.25 -9.41
CA ARG A 41 8.23 -8.92 -10.45
C ARG A 41 6.82 -9.28 -9.97
N THR A 42 6.72 -9.71 -8.71
CA THR A 42 5.44 -10.09 -8.10
C THR A 42 4.53 -8.89 -7.95
N LEU A 43 5.05 -7.77 -7.43
CA LEU A 43 4.25 -6.56 -7.27
C LEU A 43 3.85 -5.96 -8.62
N ALA A 44 4.75 -5.93 -9.60
CA ALA A 44 4.45 -5.48 -10.96
C ALA A 44 3.28 -6.28 -11.57
N ALA A 45 3.36 -7.62 -11.53
CA ALA A 45 2.28 -8.48 -12.01
C ALA A 45 0.98 -8.26 -11.23
N PHE A 46 1.05 -8.07 -9.91
CA PHE A 46 -0.13 -7.84 -9.08
C PHE A 46 -0.84 -6.53 -9.43
N VAL A 47 -0.09 -5.43 -9.60
CA VAL A 47 -0.71 -4.14 -9.97
C VAL A 47 -1.27 -4.14 -11.39
N ASP A 48 -0.69 -4.92 -12.31
CA ASP A 48 -1.23 -5.09 -13.67
C ASP A 48 -2.55 -5.86 -13.69
N VAL A 49 -2.81 -6.73 -12.72
CA VAL A 49 -4.14 -7.36 -12.56
C VAL A 49 -5.16 -6.35 -12.05
N LEU A 50 -4.76 -5.44 -11.16
CA LEU A 50 -5.66 -4.40 -10.62
C LEU A 50 -5.99 -3.33 -11.66
N LEU A 51 -5.01 -2.98 -12.50
CA LEU A 51 -5.03 -1.88 -13.44
C LEU A 51 -4.37 -2.36 -14.75
N PRO A 52 -5.08 -3.21 -15.52
CA PRO A 52 -4.54 -3.78 -16.74
C PRO A 52 -4.45 -2.74 -17.86
N ARG A 53 -3.62 -3.04 -18.85
CA ARG A 53 -3.64 -2.33 -20.13
C ARG A 53 -5.02 -2.48 -20.78
N ASP A 54 -5.56 -1.37 -21.29
CA ASP A 54 -6.73 -1.38 -22.14
C ASP A 54 -6.45 -0.64 -23.47
N ALA A 55 -7.52 -0.35 -24.23
CA ALA A 55 -7.40 0.30 -25.53
C ALA A 55 -6.90 1.76 -25.44
N LEU A 56 -7.01 2.40 -24.28
CA LEU A 56 -6.87 3.83 -24.08
C LEU A 56 -5.81 4.19 -23.03
N SER A 57 -5.39 3.22 -22.24
CA SER A 57 -4.48 3.41 -21.12
C SER A 57 -3.49 2.24 -20.99
N PRO A 58 -2.24 2.52 -20.60
CA PRO A 58 -1.22 1.50 -20.35
C PRO A 58 -1.50 0.74 -19.04
N ALA A 59 -0.89 -0.43 -18.85
CA ALA A 59 -0.94 -1.14 -17.57
C ALA A 59 -0.24 -0.35 -16.45
N ALA A 60 -0.52 -0.67 -15.19
CA ALA A 60 0.07 0.02 -14.05
C ALA A 60 1.59 -0.08 -13.97
N SER A 61 2.18 -1.24 -14.28
CA SER A 61 3.63 -1.43 -14.28
C SER A 61 4.32 -0.59 -15.37
N GLU A 62 3.65 -0.38 -16.50
CA GLU A 62 4.14 0.47 -17.60
C GLU A 62 4.17 1.95 -17.22
N LEU A 63 3.40 2.33 -16.19
CA LEU A 63 3.43 3.64 -15.54
C LEU A 63 4.24 3.65 -14.23
N GLN A 64 5.04 2.61 -13.98
CA GLN A 64 5.93 2.49 -12.82
C GLN A 64 5.19 2.61 -11.47
N VAL A 65 3.92 2.19 -11.41
CA VAL A 65 3.13 2.27 -10.17
C VAL A 65 3.69 1.34 -9.10
N ASP A 66 4.20 0.17 -9.48
CA ASP A 66 4.90 -0.75 -8.59
C ASP A 66 6.17 -0.12 -7.98
N ASP A 67 6.98 0.58 -8.78
CA ASP A 67 8.15 1.32 -8.30
C ASP A 67 7.75 2.45 -7.34
N MET A 68 6.66 3.18 -7.65
CA MET A 68 6.11 4.19 -6.74
C MET A 68 5.69 3.57 -5.40
N LEU A 69 5.06 2.38 -5.39
CA LEU A 69 4.72 1.68 -4.15
C LEU A 69 5.96 1.27 -3.36
N TRP A 70 7.03 0.84 -4.03
CA TRP A 70 8.31 0.55 -3.36
C TRP A 70 8.98 1.81 -2.81
N GLN A 71 8.88 2.94 -3.50
CA GLN A 71 9.34 4.23 -2.98
C GLN A 71 8.54 4.65 -1.74
N LEU A 72 7.21 4.49 -1.75
CA LEU A 72 6.37 4.73 -0.58
C LEU A 72 6.76 3.82 0.59
N ALA A 73 7.01 2.54 0.32
CA ALA A 73 7.49 1.59 1.31
C ALA A 73 8.87 1.95 1.90
N GLY A 74 9.71 2.68 1.16
CA GLY A 74 10.96 3.24 1.68
C GLY A 74 10.76 4.26 2.82
N HIS A 75 9.55 4.80 2.96
CA HIS A 75 9.21 5.82 3.97
C HIS A 75 8.29 5.31 5.10
N ASP A 76 7.63 4.16 4.93
CA ASP A 76 6.84 3.51 6.00
C ASP A 76 7.21 2.03 6.14
N ALA A 77 7.86 1.69 7.27
CA ALA A 77 8.30 0.34 7.60
C ALA A 77 7.16 -0.69 7.61
N ARG A 78 5.97 -0.30 8.05
CA ARG A 78 4.81 -1.19 8.11
C ARG A 78 4.29 -1.46 6.71
N PHE A 79 4.29 -0.45 5.84
CA PHE A 79 3.92 -0.63 4.45
C PHE A 79 4.95 -1.50 3.71
N ARG A 80 6.24 -1.32 3.96
CA ARG A 80 7.29 -2.24 3.46
C ARG A 80 7.07 -3.68 3.89
N GLN A 81 6.75 -3.90 5.17
CA GLN A 81 6.49 -5.23 5.70
C GLN A 81 5.22 -5.83 5.08
N LEU A 82 4.17 -5.03 4.89
CA LEU A 82 2.95 -5.45 4.20
C LEU A 82 3.25 -5.92 2.78
N LEU A 83 4.03 -5.14 2.01
CA LEU A 83 4.42 -5.52 0.65
C LEU A 83 5.25 -6.80 0.62
N ALA A 84 6.20 -6.95 1.55
CA ALA A 84 7.04 -8.15 1.67
C ALA A 84 6.19 -9.40 1.92
N LEU A 85 5.32 -9.34 2.93
CA LEU A 85 4.43 -10.45 3.31
C LEU A 85 3.45 -10.79 2.20
N GLY A 86 2.90 -9.78 1.52
CA GLY A 86 2.02 -9.98 0.37
C GLY A 86 2.74 -10.66 -0.79
N CYS A 87 3.94 -10.20 -1.16
CA CYS A 87 4.74 -10.84 -2.20
C CYS A 87 5.12 -12.28 -1.81
N GLN A 88 5.44 -12.51 -0.53
CA GLN A 88 5.71 -13.85 -0.03
C GLN A 88 4.49 -14.75 -0.17
N TRP A 89 3.29 -14.31 0.22
CA TRP A 89 2.07 -15.09 0.07
C TRP A 89 1.71 -15.38 -1.38
N LEU A 90 1.80 -14.37 -2.24
CA LEU A 90 1.57 -14.53 -3.67
C LEU A 90 2.50 -15.58 -4.28
N ASN A 91 3.74 -15.70 -3.78
CA ASN A 91 4.71 -16.69 -4.26
C ASN A 91 4.72 -18.03 -3.51
N LEU A 92 3.94 -18.17 -2.44
CA LEU A 92 3.83 -19.40 -1.65
C LEU A 92 2.68 -20.32 -2.11
N GLY A 93 1.82 -19.84 -3.01
CA GLY A 93 0.67 -20.61 -3.50
C GLY A 93 1.09 -21.91 -4.20
N GLU A 94 0.21 -22.92 -4.16
CA GLU A 94 0.44 -24.22 -4.81
C GLU A 94 0.69 -24.12 -6.31
N GLN A 95 0.27 -23.01 -6.92
CA GLN A 95 0.40 -22.73 -8.34
C GLN A 95 1.79 -22.18 -8.74
N GLY A 96 2.65 -21.86 -7.76
CA GLY A 96 4.01 -21.34 -7.98
C GLY A 96 4.12 -19.82 -7.82
N GLN A 97 5.16 -19.22 -8.42
CA GLN A 97 5.39 -17.77 -8.36
C GLN A 97 4.26 -17.03 -9.07
N PHE A 98 3.61 -16.08 -8.39
CA PHE A 98 2.44 -15.37 -8.92
C PHE A 98 2.66 -14.74 -10.30
N ALA A 99 3.82 -14.11 -10.49
CA ALA A 99 4.19 -13.48 -11.76
C ALA A 99 4.34 -14.47 -12.94
N ALA A 100 4.46 -15.77 -12.67
CA ALA A 100 4.56 -16.82 -13.68
C ALA A 100 3.23 -17.54 -13.95
N LEU A 101 2.17 -17.20 -13.21
CA LEU A 101 0.84 -17.78 -13.40
C LEU A 101 0.20 -17.31 -14.71
N ALA A 102 -0.72 -18.12 -15.23
CA ALA A 102 -1.56 -17.69 -16.35
C ALA A 102 -2.45 -16.49 -15.92
N PRO A 103 -2.81 -15.57 -16.83
CA PRO A 103 -3.60 -14.39 -16.49
C PRO A 103 -4.89 -14.70 -15.73
N GLU A 104 -5.60 -15.77 -16.11
CA GLU A 104 -6.84 -16.19 -15.47
C GLU A 104 -6.61 -16.65 -14.01
N GLN A 105 -5.47 -17.28 -13.75
CA GLN A 105 -5.08 -17.70 -12.40
C GLN A 105 -4.70 -16.50 -11.53
N GLN A 106 -3.95 -15.54 -12.10
CA GLN A 106 -3.63 -14.29 -11.41
C GLN A 106 -4.90 -13.54 -11.02
N GLN A 107 -5.85 -13.40 -11.95
CA GLN A 107 -7.15 -12.80 -11.70
C GLN A 107 -7.93 -13.54 -10.60
N ALA A 108 -7.97 -14.88 -10.63
CA ALA A 108 -8.64 -15.67 -9.62
C ALA A 108 -8.04 -15.47 -8.21
N VAL A 109 -6.72 -15.43 -8.10
CA VAL A 109 -6.03 -15.15 -6.83
C VAL A 109 -6.37 -13.74 -6.33
N VAL A 110 -6.30 -12.72 -7.20
CA VAL A 110 -6.61 -11.34 -6.81
C VAL A 110 -8.09 -11.18 -6.42
N ALA A 111 -9.00 -11.83 -7.14
CA ALA A 111 -10.43 -11.86 -6.80
C ALA A 111 -10.67 -12.51 -5.43
N TRP A 112 -10.03 -13.65 -5.16
CA TRP A 112 -10.09 -14.30 -3.84
C TRP A 112 -9.57 -13.40 -2.72
N MET A 113 -8.47 -12.65 -2.94
CA MET A 113 -7.98 -11.68 -1.95
C MET A 113 -8.97 -10.54 -1.73
N ALA A 114 -9.65 -10.10 -2.79
CA ALA A 114 -10.69 -9.08 -2.72
C ALA A 114 -11.93 -9.55 -1.96
N GLU A 115 -12.30 -10.83 -2.07
CA GLU A 115 -13.49 -11.39 -1.41
C GLU A 115 -13.23 -11.93 0.00
N SER A 116 -11.95 -12.07 0.37
CA SER A 116 -11.53 -12.54 1.69
C SER A 116 -12.05 -11.64 2.83
N ASP A 117 -12.21 -12.22 4.03
CA ASP A 117 -12.66 -11.49 5.22
C ASP A 117 -11.78 -10.25 5.52
N TRP A 118 -12.39 -9.17 6.00
CA TRP A 118 -11.69 -7.92 6.28
C TRP A 118 -10.54 -8.04 7.28
N ASN A 119 -10.63 -8.99 8.21
CA ASN A 119 -9.60 -9.25 9.20
C ASN A 119 -8.53 -10.23 8.69
N HIS A 120 -8.76 -10.84 7.53
CA HIS A 120 -7.76 -11.70 6.91
C HIS A 120 -6.70 -10.85 6.21
N PRO A 121 -5.42 -11.13 6.43
CA PRO A 121 -4.41 -10.26 5.91
C PRO A 121 -4.24 -10.24 4.38
N PRO A 122 -4.63 -11.26 3.57
CA PRO A 122 -4.76 -11.10 2.11
C PRO A 122 -5.68 -9.95 1.71
N ARG A 123 -6.82 -9.78 2.39
CA ARG A 123 -7.77 -8.69 2.16
C ARG A 123 -7.17 -7.33 2.46
N ARG A 124 -6.44 -7.23 3.58
CA ARG A 124 -5.74 -6.00 3.98
C ARG A 124 -4.65 -5.59 3.00
N PHE A 125 -3.86 -6.56 2.52
CA PHE A 125 -2.87 -6.31 1.48
C PHE A 125 -3.55 -5.81 0.21
N TYR A 126 -4.58 -6.51 -0.28
CA TYR A 126 -5.32 -6.12 -1.48
C TYR A 126 -5.83 -4.68 -1.39
N GLU A 127 -6.52 -4.32 -0.31
CA GLU A 127 -7.13 -2.99 -0.19
C GLU A 127 -6.11 -1.86 -0.12
N LEU A 128 -5.06 -2.03 0.69
CA LEU A 128 -4.05 -0.98 0.84
C LEU A 128 -3.23 -0.81 -0.44
N VAL A 129 -2.83 -1.90 -1.09
CA VAL A 129 -2.09 -1.83 -2.35
C VAL A 129 -2.98 -1.26 -3.45
N ARG A 130 -4.24 -1.71 -3.56
CA ARG A 130 -5.19 -1.19 -4.56
C ARG A 130 -5.45 0.30 -4.37
N GLN A 131 -5.71 0.75 -3.14
CA GLN A 131 -5.96 2.16 -2.87
C GLN A 131 -4.75 3.02 -3.26
N SER A 132 -3.54 2.62 -2.87
CA SER A 132 -2.31 3.33 -3.23
C SER A 132 -2.04 3.28 -4.73
N ALA A 133 -2.23 2.13 -5.37
CA ALA A 133 -2.00 1.94 -6.80
C ALA A 133 -2.96 2.80 -7.65
N ILE A 134 -4.26 2.77 -7.35
CA ILE A 134 -5.26 3.59 -8.04
C ILE A 134 -4.93 5.08 -7.90
N SER A 135 -4.59 5.53 -6.68
CA SER A 135 -4.22 6.91 -6.44
C SER A 135 -2.99 7.34 -7.25
N GLY A 136 -1.95 6.50 -7.26
CA GLY A 136 -0.73 6.77 -8.02
C GLY A 136 -0.96 6.74 -9.52
N TYR A 137 -1.69 5.75 -10.02
CA TYR A 137 -1.98 5.56 -11.43
C TYR A 137 -2.73 6.77 -12.02
N TYR A 138 -3.87 7.13 -11.44
CA TYR A 138 -4.71 8.22 -11.97
C TYR A 138 -4.17 9.64 -11.70
N SER A 139 -3.10 9.78 -10.90
CA SER A 139 -2.36 11.05 -10.84
C SER A 139 -1.59 11.35 -12.13
N GLN A 140 -1.29 10.32 -12.94
CA GLN A 140 -0.48 10.48 -14.15
C GLN A 140 -1.34 10.91 -15.34
N PRO A 141 -0.86 11.84 -16.20
CA PRO A 141 -1.57 12.21 -17.42
C PRO A 141 -1.77 11.02 -18.38
N ALA A 142 -0.80 10.12 -18.48
CA ALA A 142 -0.86 8.96 -19.38
C ALA A 142 -2.02 8.00 -19.06
N ALA A 143 -2.32 7.79 -17.78
CA ALA A 143 -3.48 7.00 -17.33
C ALA A 143 -4.84 7.64 -17.71
N ARG A 144 -4.86 8.96 -17.93
CA ARG A 144 -6.08 9.74 -18.20
C ARG A 144 -6.19 10.15 -19.66
N ALA A 145 -5.21 9.81 -20.50
CA ALA A 145 -5.10 10.35 -21.86
C ALA A 145 -6.29 9.99 -22.75
N GLY A 146 -6.90 8.82 -22.57
CA GLY A 146 -8.12 8.43 -23.29
C GLY A 146 -9.43 8.70 -22.54
N LEU A 147 -9.36 9.26 -21.33
CA LEU A 147 -10.55 9.77 -20.66
C LEU A 147 -10.78 11.18 -21.19
N ASP A 148 -11.86 11.39 -21.93
CA ASP A 148 -12.32 12.73 -22.35
C ASP A 148 -12.90 13.49 -21.14
N LEU A 149 -12.09 13.60 -20.09
CA LEU A 149 -12.40 14.36 -18.90
C LEU A 149 -12.06 15.80 -19.22
N PRO A 150 -13.06 16.70 -19.35
CA PRO A 150 -12.78 18.11 -19.35
C PRO A 150 -11.98 18.42 -18.08
N LEU A 151 -11.05 19.37 -18.19
CA LEU A 151 -10.29 19.93 -17.07
C LEU A 151 -11.20 20.02 -15.84
N ALA A 152 -10.71 19.63 -14.66
CA ALA A 152 -11.51 19.67 -13.43
C ALA A 152 -12.32 20.98 -13.41
N PRO A 153 -13.65 20.96 -13.25
CA PRO A 153 -14.50 22.15 -13.40
C PRO A 153 -14.14 23.28 -12.42
N GLN A 154 -13.22 23.02 -11.49
CA GLN A 154 -12.65 23.98 -10.55
C GLN A 154 -11.41 24.62 -11.16
N PRO A 155 -11.57 25.83 -11.71
CA PRO A 155 -11.10 27.00 -10.95
C PRO A 155 -12.22 27.98 -10.52
N GLN A 156 -13.48 27.75 -10.88
CA GLN A 156 -14.56 28.73 -10.66
C GLN A 156 -15.21 28.72 -9.28
N GLY A 157 -14.90 27.76 -8.39
CA GLY A 157 -15.54 27.68 -7.07
C GLY A 157 -17.04 27.38 -7.15
N TYR A 158 -17.64 26.99 -6.03
CA TYR A 158 -19.09 27.13 -5.89
C TYR A 158 -19.35 28.62 -5.64
N PRO A 159 -20.12 29.33 -6.48
CA PRO A 159 -20.45 30.72 -6.18
C PRO A 159 -21.13 30.78 -4.81
N PRO A 160 -20.72 31.68 -3.90
CA PRO A 160 -21.36 31.78 -2.60
C PRO A 160 -22.85 32.07 -2.78
N PRO A 161 -23.74 31.45 -1.99
CA PRO A 161 -25.20 31.58 -2.14
C PRO A 161 -25.78 32.91 -1.65
N TRP A 162 -24.97 33.96 -1.52
CA TRP A 162 -25.41 35.27 -1.06
C TRP A 162 -24.95 36.35 -2.06
N ASP A 163 -25.90 37.18 -2.49
CA ASP A 163 -25.66 38.43 -3.22
C ASP A 163 -25.25 39.56 -2.26
#